data_AF-A0A942GNE0-F1
#
_entry.id   AF-A0A942GNE0-F1
#
_cell.length_a   1.000
_cell.length_b   1.000
_cell.length_c   1.000
_cell.angle_alpha   90.00
_cell.angle_beta   90.00
_cell.angle_gamma   90.00
#
_symmetry.space_group_name_H-M   'P 1'
#
loop_
_entity.id
_entity.type
_entity.pdbx_description
1 polymer ?
#
loop_
_entity_poly.entity_id
_entity_poly.type
_entity_poly.pdbx_seq_one_letter_code
_entity_poly.pdbx_strand_id
1 'polypeptide(L)' 'MVLYTTEAHIRSLDEVLKKVSVLKKVGDNDYLVEYNNNTFHAIFNPFVGRYFVDDVSPPRRNISDR' A
#
# COMPACT_ATOMS: atom_id res chain seq x y z
N MET A 1 12.69 -10.69 1.22
CA MET A 1 13.56 -10.27 0.10
C MET A 1 12.88 -9.07 -0.55
N VAL A 2 13.52 -7.90 -0.52
CA VAL A 2 13.01 -6.67 -1.15
C VAL A 2 13.44 -6.70 -2.62
N LEU A 3 12.51 -6.48 -3.55
CA LEU A 3 12.82 -6.43 -4.98
C LEU A 3 13.46 -5.08 -5.34
N TYR A 4 12.81 -4.00 -4.96
CA TYR A 4 13.29 -2.62 -5.15
C TYR A 4 12.54 -1.69 -4.19
N THR A 5 13.10 -0.52 -3.97
CA THR A 5 12.44 0.56 -3.22
C THR A 5 11.89 1.59 -4.19
N THR A 6 10.72 2.13 -3.88
CA THR A 6 10.03 3.12 -4.72
C THR A 6 9.30 4.14 -3.86
N GLU A 7 8.91 5.26 -4.45
CA GLU A 7 8.09 6.26 -3.80
C GLU A 7 6.62 5.99 -4.10
N ALA A 8 5.81 5.93 -3.04
CA ALA A 8 4.40 5.65 -3.13
C ALA A 8 3.58 6.65 -2.32
N HIS A 9 2.37 6.93 -2.81
CA HIS A 9 1.36 7.70 -2.12
C HIS A 9 0.71 6.81 -1.06
N ILE A 10 0.73 7.25 0.19
CA ILE A 10 0.09 6.54 1.29
C ILE A 10 -1.25 7.19 1.56
N ARG A 11 -2.33 6.40 1.52
CA ARG A 11 -3.70 6.89 1.67
C ARG A 11 -3.91 7.64 2.98
N SER A 12 -3.36 7.16 4.10
CA SER A 12 -3.49 7.82 5.40
C SER A 12 -2.66 9.10 5.56
N LEU A 13 -1.80 9.46 4.60
CA LEU A 13 -0.88 10.60 4.72
C LEU A 13 -1.20 11.74 3.74
N ASP A 14 -2.46 11.92 3.33
CA ASP A 14 -2.90 13.03 2.47
C ASP A 14 -1.98 13.29 1.27
N GLU A 15 -1.71 12.25 0.47
CA GLU A 15 -0.89 12.33 -0.77
C GLU A 15 0.61 12.62 -0.55
N VAL A 16 1.14 12.38 0.65
CA VAL A 16 2.59 12.43 0.88
C VAL A 16 3.27 11.22 0.27
N LEU A 17 4.29 11.48 -0.56
CA LEU A 17 5.19 10.46 -1.08
C LEU A 17 6.09 9.93 0.02
N LYS A 18 6.07 8.61 0.21
CA LYS A 18 6.98 7.90 1.11
C LYS A 18 7.71 6.79 0.37
N LYS A 19 8.93 6.52 0.83
CA LYS A 19 9.69 5.36 0.36
C LYS A 19 9.08 4.09 0.95
N VAL A 20 8.77 3.17 0.06
CA VAL A 20 8.25 1.83 0.39
C VAL A 20 9.11 0.77 -0.28
N SER A 21 9.19 -0.39 0.34
CA SER A 21 9.94 -1.53 -0.19
C SER A 21 8.98 -2.49 -0.88
N VAL A 22 9.08 -2.64 -2.20
CA VAL A 22 8.24 -3.61 -2.93
C VAL A 22 8.77 -5.01 -2.67
N LEU A 23 7.94 -5.87 -2.10
CA LEU A 23 8.29 -7.24 -1.75
C LEU A 23 8.00 -8.21 -2.91
N LYS A 24 6.78 -8.15 -3.48
CA LYS A 24 6.35 -9.02 -4.59
C LYS A 24 5.07 -8.52 -5.25
N LYS A 25 4.84 -8.92 -6.50
CA LYS A 25 3.54 -8.80 -7.17
C LYS A 25 2.67 -10.01 -6.81
N VAL A 26 1.44 -9.78 -6.35
CA VAL A 26 0.53 -10.85 -5.88
C VAL A 26 -0.63 -11.08 -6.83
N GLY A 27 -1.02 -10.05 -7.59
CA GLY A 27 -2.15 -10.13 -8.51
C GLY A 27 -1.98 -9.20 -9.70
N ASP A 28 -3.06 -8.97 -10.43
CA ASP A 28 -3.06 -7.98 -11.50
C ASP A 28 -3.07 -6.57 -10.92
N ASN A 29 -2.04 -5.80 -11.27
CA ASN A 29 -1.75 -4.49 -10.70
C ASN A 29 -1.74 -4.42 -9.15
N ASP A 30 -1.48 -5.55 -8.47
CA ASP A 30 -1.45 -5.65 -7.01
C ASP A 30 -0.06 -6.07 -6.52
N TYR A 31 0.53 -5.21 -5.69
CA TYR A 31 1.90 -5.31 -5.19
C TYR A 31 1.90 -5.28 -3.67
N LEU A 32 2.55 -6.27 -3.05
CA LEU A 32 2.84 -6.21 -1.63
C LEU A 32 4.06 -5.32 -1.39
N VAL A 33 3.86 -4.32 -0.55
CA VAL A 33 4.89 -3.38 -0.13
C VAL A 33 5.05 -3.42 1.38
N GLU A 34 6.26 -3.18 1.84
CA GLU A 34 6.58 -3.00 3.25
C GLU A 34 6.73 -1.51 3.55
N TYR A 35 5.97 -1.06 4.54
CA TYR A 35 6.02 0.30 5.08
C TYR A 35 5.83 0.24 6.60
N ASN A 36 6.66 0.94 7.38
CA ASN A 36 6.62 0.90 8.85
C ASN A 36 6.61 -0.52 9.45
N ASN A 37 7.41 -1.45 8.89
CA ASN A 37 7.48 -2.86 9.28
C ASN A 37 6.15 -3.65 9.12
N ASN A 38 5.17 -3.06 8.45
CA ASN A 38 3.91 -3.69 8.10
C ASN A 38 3.85 -3.91 6.59
N THR A 39 3.12 -4.94 6.18
CA THR A 39 2.90 -5.24 4.77
C THR A 39 1.53 -4.75 4.34
N PHE A 40 1.50 -4.04 3.22
CA PHE A 40 0.31 -3.43 2.65
C PHE A 40 0.19 -3.76 1.17
N HIS A 41 -1.02 -3.64 0.65
CA HIS A 41 -1.29 -3.73 -0.78
C HIS A 41 -1.09 -2.36 -1.42
N ALA A 42 -0.44 -2.37 -2.58
CA ALA A 42 -0.19 -1.21 -3.38
C ALA A 42 -0.62 -1.46 -4.82
N ILE A 43 -1.16 -0.42 -5.45
CA ILE A 43 -1.62 -0.43 -6.84
C ILE A 43 -0.73 0.53 -7.63
N PHE A 44 -0.29 0.12 -8.82
CA PHE A 44 0.47 0.98 -9.70
C PHE A 44 -0.45 1.73 -10.66
N ASN A 45 -0.35 3.06 -10.71
CA ASN A 45 -1.07 3.87 -11.68
C ASN A 45 -0.14 4.20 -12.86
N PRO A 46 -0.34 3.60 -14.06
CA PRO A 46 0.53 3.85 -15.22
C PRO A 46 0.38 5.26 -15.80
N PHE A 47 -0.72 5.97 -15.55
CA PHE A 47 -0.93 7.32 -16.08
C PHE A 47 -0.07 8.36 -15.35
N VAL A 48 0.18 8.14 -14.05
CA VAL A 48 0.99 9.03 -13.21
C VAL A 48 2.39 8.44 -12.95
N GLY A 49 2.58 7.15 -13.24
CA GLY A 49 3.83 6.43 -13.00
C GLY A 49 4.16 6.25 -11.52
N ARG A 50 3.14 6.10 -10.66
CA ARG A 50 3.29 6.07 -9.19
C ARG A 50 2.51 4.94 -8.55
N TYR A 51 3.02 4.47 -7.40
CA TYR A 51 2.34 3.50 -6.55
C TYR A 51 1.43 4.20 -5.53
N PHE A 52 0.30 3.57 -5.23
CA PHE A 52 -0.66 3.99 -4.22
C PHE A 52 -0.85 2.86 -3.22
N VAL A 53 -0.52 3.12 -1.95
CA VAL A 53 -0.61 2.16 -0.85
C VAL A 53 -1.88 2.42 -0.05
N ASP A 54 -2.70 1.38 0.11
CA ASP A 54 -3.87 1.43 0.99
C ASP A 54 -3.48 0.89 2.38
N ASP A 55 -3.11 1.79 3.29
CA ASP A 55 -2.74 1.47 4.67
C ASP A 55 -3.93 1.53 5.65
N VAL A 56 -5.10 1.95 5.16
CA VAL A 56 -6.30 2.07 5.97
C VAL A 56 -7.00 0.71 6.01
N SER A 57 -6.87 0.03 7.14
CA SER A 57 -7.72 -1.12 7.43
C SER A 57 -9.17 -0.65 7.58
N PRO A 58 -10.16 -1.34 6.98
CA PRO A 58 -11.56 -0.99 7.17
C PRO A 58 -11.88 -1.04 8.68
N PRO A 59 -12.71 -0.12 9.21
CA PRO A 59 -13.07 -0.13 10.62
C PRO A 59 -13.59 -1.51 10.97
N ARG A 60 -13.01 -2.14 12.00
CA ARG A 60 -13.51 -3.40 12.52
C ARG A 60 -14.95 -3.14 12.96
N ARG A 61 -15.92 -3.66 12.19
CA ARG A 61 -17.31 -3.65 12.63
C ARG A 61 -17.36 -4.48 13.92
N ASN A 62 -17.62 -3.82 15.04
CA ASN A 62 -17.93 -4.52 16.28
C ASN A 62 -19.21 -5.33 16.02
N ILE A 63 -19.09 -6.65 16.06
CA ILE A 63 -20.21 -7.58 15.86
C ILE A 63 -21.23 -7.46 17.02
N SER A 64 -20.93 -6.69 18.06
CA SER A 64 -21.81 -6.46 19.23
C SER A 64 -22.93 -5.44 19.02
N ASP A 65 -23.01 -4.74 17.88
CA ASP A 65 -24.09 -3.78 17.57
C ASP A 65 -25.31 -4.44 16.87
N ARG A 66 -25.58 -5.73 17.13
CA ARG A 66 -26.79 -6.43 16.66
C ARG A 66 -27.65 -6.92 17.80
#